data_AF-D0N1N7-F1
#
_entry.id   AF-D0N1N7-F1
#
_cell.length_a   1.000
_cell.length_b   1.000
_cell.length_c   1.000
_cell.angle_alpha   90.00
_cell.angle_beta   90.00
_cell.angle_gamma   90.00
#
_symmetry.space_group_name_H-M   'P 1'
#
loop_
_entity.id
_entity.type
_entity.pdbx_description
1 polymer ?
#
loop_
_entity_poly.entity_id
_entity_poly.type
_entity_poly.pdbx_seq_one_letter_code
_entity_poly.pdbx_strand_id
1 'polypeptide(L)'
;MTAAEALLAYEPLQQLQHENFLLREENRRIRSEARELLAWKEKAVAHMAAMAPARRRAAREVERAKELQQQLRAVESSLKSRGALELATTELETERGALQHRVDVLKRENTGLKLQSDHRKRRADEAEAQLAAMGESFRLHLERLGYSNTDSTIGNQDPESPETEAGDADSSSSDSLSSIALVTGLDAVASKCLSWLQGHLEQSFAQQQHKAACFEAQHEEMKRLKEQVQAAGRIPEELAEQHAKLTRELLELRETHGQLQQRVAGAENMVIIQQQRREDMAIRLRLVAGEVRQYLRLVRGEIKRKFGYLPEAIAHAESWTRIAEALELLLCQSSDRCMARSRGRNGK
;
A
#
# COMPACT_ATOMS: atom_id res chain seq x y z
N MET A 1 114.05 -48.25 -5.38
CA MET A 1 112.64 -48.70 -5.56
C MET A 1 111.72 -48.09 -4.51
N THR A 2 112.13 -47.95 -3.26
CA THR A 2 111.30 -47.45 -2.13
C THR A 2 110.84 -45.99 -2.21
N ALA A 3 111.57 -45.09 -2.88
CA ALA A 3 111.19 -43.68 -2.98
C ALA A 3 110.09 -43.39 -4.02
N ALA A 4 110.01 -44.18 -5.10
CA ALA A 4 109.02 -44.00 -6.16
C ALA A 4 107.63 -44.52 -5.74
N GLU A 5 107.59 -45.63 -4.99
CA GLU A 5 106.36 -46.18 -4.40
C GLU A 5 105.79 -45.25 -3.31
N ALA A 6 106.66 -44.60 -2.52
CA ALA A 6 106.25 -43.61 -1.53
C ALA A 6 105.69 -42.33 -2.17
N LEU A 7 106.20 -41.91 -3.34
CA LEU A 7 105.67 -40.76 -4.10
C LEU A 7 104.31 -41.10 -4.75
N LEU A 8 104.14 -42.30 -5.30
CA LEU A 8 102.87 -42.77 -5.87
C LEU A 8 101.76 -42.91 -4.80
N ALA A 9 102.11 -43.28 -3.56
CA ALA A 9 101.17 -43.30 -2.44
C ALA A 9 100.83 -41.90 -1.91
N TYR A 10 101.64 -40.88 -2.24
CA TYR A 10 101.49 -39.51 -1.75
C TYR A 10 100.64 -38.62 -2.66
N GLU A 11 100.62 -38.86 -3.97
CA GLU A 11 99.74 -38.18 -4.94
C GLU A 11 98.23 -38.23 -4.60
N PRO A 12 97.62 -39.38 -4.27
CA PRO A 12 96.20 -39.43 -3.91
C PRO A 12 95.91 -38.70 -2.60
N LEU A 13 96.86 -38.68 -1.66
CA LEU A 13 96.74 -37.92 -0.42
C LEU A 13 96.73 -36.41 -0.71
N GLN A 14 97.58 -35.92 -1.61
CA GLN A 14 97.61 -34.52 -2.02
C GLN A 14 96.34 -34.09 -2.77
N GLN A 15 95.82 -34.95 -3.65
CA GLN A 15 94.55 -34.72 -4.35
C GLN A 15 93.39 -34.60 -3.36
N LEU A 16 93.28 -35.54 -2.41
CA LEU A 16 92.27 -35.48 -1.36
C LEU A 16 92.41 -34.24 -0.48
N GLN A 17 93.64 -33.80 -0.18
CA GLN A 17 93.87 -32.56 0.57
C GLN A 17 93.41 -31.32 -0.21
N HIS A 18 93.67 -31.28 -1.51
CA HIS A 18 93.23 -30.19 -2.39
C HIS A 18 91.71 -30.15 -2.52
N GLU A 19 91.06 -31.29 -2.79
CA GLU A 19 89.60 -31.40 -2.82
C GLU A 19 88.97 -31.01 -1.48
N ASN A 20 89.54 -31.45 -0.37
CA ASN A 20 89.05 -31.10 0.95
C ASN A 20 89.23 -29.59 1.24
N PHE A 21 90.27 -28.96 0.70
CA PHE A 21 90.44 -27.51 0.75
C PHE A 21 89.34 -26.80 -0.07
N LEU A 22 89.09 -27.21 -1.31
CA LEU A 22 88.04 -26.65 -2.17
C LEU A 22 86.65 -26.79 -1.54
N LEU A 23 86.31 -27.97 -1.02
CA LEU A 23 85.03 -28.21 -0.34
C LEU A 23 84.86 -27.36 0.92
N ARG A 24 85.96 -27.03 1.62
CA ARG A 24 85.93 -26.10 2.76
C ARG A 24 85.73 -24.67 2.31
N GLU A 25 86.32 -24.25 1.19
CA GLU A 25 86.06 -22.92 0.62
C GLU A 25 84.62 -22.78 0.13
N GLU A 26 84.10 -23.77 -0.59
CA GLU A 26 82.71 -23.82 -1.03
C GLU A 26 81.76 -23.79 0.16
N ASN A 27 82.01 -24.60 1.20
CA ASN A 27 81.23 -24.54 2.43
C ASN A 27 81.28 -23.15 3.09
N ARG A 28 82.42 -22.45 3.05
CA ARG A 28 82.52 -21.07 3.57
C ARG A 28 81.67 -20.11 2.74
N ARG A 29 81.70 -20.21 1.41
CA ARG A 29 80.91 -19.37 0.48
C ARG A 29 79.41 -19.61 0.64
N ILE A 30 78.98 -20.86 0.65
CA ILE A 30 77.57 -21.24 0.86
C ILE A 30 77.09 -20.77 2.24
N ARG A 31 77.94 -20.86 3.27
CA ARG A 31 77.60 -20.33 4.60
C ARG A 31 77.48 -18.80 4.63
N SER A 32 78.28 -18.05 3.87
CA SER A 32 78.09 -16.60 3.77
C SER A 32 76.82 -16.24 3.01
N GLU A 33 76.54 -16.89 1.88
CA GLU A 33 75.32 -16.67 1.10
C GLU A 33 74.06 -17.00 1.92
N ALA A 34 74.08 -18.11 2.67
CA ALA A 34 72.97 -18.47 3.56
C ALA A 34 72.73 -17.41 4.65
N ARG A 35 73.80 -16.82 5.22
CA ARG A 35 73.66 -15.73 6.20
C ARG A 35 73.09 -14.46 5.56
N GLU A 36 73.53 -14.12 4.35
CA GLU A 36 72.99 -12.98 3.62
C GLU A 36 71.51 -13.17 3.34
N LEU A 37 71.11 -14.34 2.82
CA LEU A 37 69.71 -14.65 2.56
C LEU A 37 68.85 -14.60 3.84
N LEU A 38 69.37 -15.08 4.97
CA LEU A 38 68.69 -14.96 6.26
C LEU A 38 68.52 -13.49 6.68
N ALA A 39 69.56 -12.66 6.53
CA ALA A 39 69.47 -11.23 6.83
C ALA A 39 68.47 -10.51 5.91
N TRP A 40 68.40 -10.88 4.62
CA TRP A 40 67.40 -10.35 3.69
C TRP A 40 65.99 -10.78 4.08
N LYS A 41 65.80 -12.05 4.46
CA LYS A 41 64.51 -12.55 4.97
C LYS A 41 64.08 -11.79 6.21
N GLU A 42 64.97 -11.56 7.17
CA GLU A 42 64.68 -10.78 8.38
C GLU A 42 64.28 -9.35 8.06
N LYS A 43 65.00 -8.67 7.16
CA LYS A 43 64.65 -7.33 6.67
C LYS A 43 63.27 -7.30 6.00
N ALA A 44 62.96 -8.29 5.16
CA ALA A 44 61.66 -8.40 4.51
C ALA A 44 60.52 -8.62 5.52
N VAL A 45 60.73 -9.48 6.52
CA VAL A 45 59.76 -9.71 7.60
C VAL A 45 59.57 -8.45 8.44
N ALA A 46 60.65 -7.74 8.78
CA ALA A 46 60.58 -6.48 9.51
C ALA A 46 59.80 -5.41 8.72
N HIS A 47 60.06 -5.28 7.41
CA HIS A 47 59.30 -4.37 6.55
C HIS A 47 57.82 -4.77 6.45
N MET A 48 57.50 -6.05 6.30
CA MET A 48 56.13 -6.53 6.30
C MET A 48 55.40 -6.24 7.62
N ALA A 49 56.10 -6.42 8.75
CA ALA A 49 55.59 -6.12 10.08
C ALA A 49 55.37 -4.61 10.27
N ALA A 50 56.30 -3.77 9.81
CA ALA A 50 56.17 -2.32 9.83
C ALA A 50 54.99 -1.82 8.97
N MET A 51 54.72 -2.47 7.84
CA MET A 51 53.60 -2.14 6.95
C MET A 51 52.26 -2.77 7.37
N ALA A 52 52.25 -3.74 8.29
CA ALA A 52 51.02 -4.41 8.71
C ALA A 52 50.00 -3.46 9.37
N PRO A 53 50.38 -2.51 10.25
CA PRO A 53 49.47 -1.51 10.78
C PRO A 53 48.82 -0.64 9.70
N ALA A 54 49.59 -0.17 8.70
CA ALA A 54 49.07 0.65 7.61
C ALA A 54 48.05 -0.15 6.76
N ARG A 55 48.36 -1.40 6.41
CA ARG A 55 47.44 -2.30 5.70
C ARG A 55 46.15 -2.54 6.50
N ARG A 56 46.25 -2.72 7.81
CA ARG A 56 45.07 -2.88 8.69
C ARG A 56 44.24 -1.60 8.77
N ARG A 57 44.85 -0.41 8.78
CA ARG A 57 44.12 0.87 8.74
C ARG A 57 43.38 1.04 7.42
N ALA A 58 44.06 0.84 6.29
CA ALA A 58 43.45 0.90 4.96
C ALA A 58 42.28 -0.08 4.83
N ALA A 59 42.43 -1.33 5.30
CA ALA A 59 41.33 -2.30 5.30
C ALA A 59 40.11 -1.82 6.11
N ARG A 60 40.33 -1.24 7.29
CA ARG A 60 39.23 -0.68 8.11
C ARG A 60 38.57 0.52 7.42
N GLU A 61 39.33 1.35 6.73
CA GLU A 61 38.79 2.49 5.97
C GLU A 61 37.95 2.03 4.78
N VAL A 62 38.38 0.98 4.08
CA VAL A 62 37.60 0.35 3.00
C VAL A 62 36.28 -0.22 3.54
N GLU A 63 36.29 -0.91 4.68
CA GLU A 63 35.05 -1.42 5.28
C GLU A 63 34.12 -0.27 5.71
N ARG A 64 34.64 0.79 6.33
CA ARG A 64 33.85 2.00 6.64
C ARG A 64 33.27 2.65 5.39
N ALA A 65 34.03 2.71 4.29
CA ALA A 65 33.56 3.26 3.03
C ALA A 65 32.42 2.42 2.44
N LYS A 66 32.51 1.07 2.54
CA LYS A 66 31.42 0.18 2.14
C LYS A 66 30.16 0.38 3.00
N GLU A 67 30.31 0.51 4.31
CA GLU A 67 29.20 0.81 5.23
C GLU A 67 28.53 2.14 4.87
N LEU A 68 29.30 3.20 4.64
CA LEU A 68 28.79 4.50 4.20
C LEU A 68 28.10 4.42 2.83
N GLN A 69 28.65 3.65 1.89
CA GLN A 69 28.03 3.46 0.58
C GLN A 69 26.68 2.74 0.70
N GLN A 70 26.55 1.76 1.59
CA GLN A 70 25.27 1.11 1.86
C GLN A 70 24.26 2.07 2.50
N GLN A 71 24.70 2.91 3.44
CA GLN A 71 23.86 3.95 4.05
C GLN A 71 23.37 4.95 3.01
N LEU A 72 24.24 5.41 2.11
CA LEU A 72 23.86 6.32 1.02
C LEU A 72 22.82 5.68 0.10
N ARG A 73 22.99 4.43 -0.31
CA ARG A 73 21.99 3.71 -1.13
C ARG A 73 20.64 3.59 -0.43
N ALA A 74 20.62 3.39 0.88
CA ALA A 74 19.38 3.33 1.66
C ALA A 74 18.70 4.72 1.76
N VAL A 75 19.47 5.80 1.89
CA VAL A 75 18.93 7.16 1.84
C VAL A 75 18.40 7.49 0.44
N GLU A 76 19.12 7.12 -0.62
CA GLU A 76 18.67 7.31 -2.00
C GLU A 76 17.36 6.57 -2.29
N SER A 77 17.20 5.33 -1.82
CA SER A 77 15.94 4.59 -2.00
C SER A 77 14.79 5.23 -1.21
N SER A 78 15.05 5.71 0.00
CA SER A 78 14.07 6.46 0.80
C SER A 78 13.67 7.80 0.17
N LEU A 79 14.60 8.49 -0.48
CA LEU A 79 14.30 9.74 -1.20
C LEU A 79 13.48 9.47 -2.45
N LYS A 80 13.78 8.39 -3.18
CA LYS A 80 12.98 7.97 -4.34
C LYS A 80 11.56 7.60 -3.94
N SER A 81 11.38 6.85 -2.85
CA SER A 81 10.04 6.51 -2.36
C SER A 81 9.27 7.75 -1.90
N ARG A 82 9.94 8.68 -1.20
CA ARG A 82 9.34 9.97 -0.84
C ARG A 82 8.91 10.77 -2.06
N GLY A 83 9.74 10.87 -3.09
CA GLY A 83 9.39 11.57 -4.33
C GLY A 83 8.17 10.94 -5.03
N ALA A 84 8.06 9.61 -5.05
CA ALA A 84 6.88 8.92 -5.57
C ALA A 84 5.62 9.22 -4.74
N LEU A 85 5.74 9.28 -3.41
CA LEU A 85 4.64 9.67 -2.53
C LEU A 85 4.22 11.13 -2.73
N GLU A 86 5.18 12.04 -2.91
CA GLU A 86 4.88 13.46 -3.18
C GLU A 86 4.11 13.60 -4.51
N LEU A 87 4.48 12.87 -5.56
CA LEU A 87 3.72 12.84 -6.81
C LEU A 87 2.31 12.31 -6.60
N ALA A 88 2.15 11.17 -5.92
CA ALA A 88 0.83 10.60 -5.61
C ALA A 88 -0.04 11.58 -4.79
N THR A 89 0.54 12.34 -3.86
CA THR A 89 -0.21 13.36 -3.11
C THR A 89 -0.69 14.49 -4.02
N THR A 90 0.13 14.94 -4.97
CA THR A 90 -0.32 15.96 -5.92
C THR A 90 -1.43 15.45 -6.84
N GLU A 91 -1.36 14.20 -7.29
CA GLU A 91 -2.43 13.57 -8.08
C GLU A 91 -3.75 13.53 -7.28
N LEU A 92 -3.72 13.05 -6.03
CA LEU A 92 -4.88 13.04 -5.15
C LEU A 92 -5.44 14.44 -4.86
N GLU A 93 -4.59 15.45 -4.74
CA GLU A 93 -5.04 16.84 -4.59
C GLU A 93 -5.76 17.35 -5.84
N THR A 94 -5.29 16.99 -7.04
CA THR A 94 -5.97 17.33 -8.29
C THR A 94 -7.31 16.61 -8.45
N GLU A 95 -7.38 15.31 -8.11
CA GLU A 95 -8.62 14.53 -8.10
C GLU A 95 -9.62 15.10 -7.10
N ARG A 96 -9.16 15.45 -5.89
CA ARG A 96 -9.97 16.11 -4.88
C ARG A 96 -10.52 17.44 -5.40
N GLY A 97 -9.71 18.25 -6.09
CA GLY A 97 -10.15 19.48 -6.72
C GLY A 97 -11.24 19.25 -7.77
N ALA A 98 -11.06 18.26 -8.64
CA ALA A 98 -12.05 17.88 -9.65
C ALA A 98 -13.38 17.40 -9.04
N LEU A 99 -13.30 16.55 -8.01
CA LEU A 99 -14.48 16.08 -7.27
C LEU A 99 -15.20 17.24 -6.56
N GLN A 100 -14.45 18.15 -5.94
CA GLN A 100 -15.03 19.32 -5.29
C GLN A 100 -15.79 20.20 -6.29
N HIS A 101 -15.21 20.46 -7.47
CA HIS A 101 -15.90 21.17 -8.54
C HIS A 101 -17.18 20.47 -9.00
N ARG A 102 -17.15 19.14 -9.15
CA ARG A 102 -18.35 18.35 -9.52
C ARG A 102 -19.43 18.44 -8.46
N VAL A 103 -19.07 18.37 -7.18
CA VAL A 103 -20.01 18.56 -6.06
C VAL A 103 -20.64 19.95 -6.13
N ASP A 104 -19.87 20.99 -6.40
CA ASP A 104 -20.39 22.35 -6.48
C ASP A 104 -21.30 22.56 -7.69
N VAL A 105 -21.03 21.92 -8.82
CA VAL A 105 -21.93 21.90 -9.99
C VAL A 105 -23.25 21.21 -9.61
N LEU A 106 -23.18 20.00 -9.06
CA LEU A 106 -24.38 19.24 -8.65
C LEU A 106 -25.20 19.99 -7.59
N LYS A 107 -24.56 20.72 -6.68
CA LYS A 107 -25.27 21.60 -5.72
C LYS A 107 -26.07 22.68 -6.43
N ARG A 108 -25.49 23.37 -7.42
CA ARG A 108 -26.18 24.41 -8.20
C ARG A 108 -27.33 23.85 -9.02
N GLU A 109 -27.14 22.67 -9.61
CA GLU A 109 -28.20 21.97 -10.35
C GLU A 109 -29.34 21.56 -9.41
N ASN A 110 -29.03 21.03 -8.23
CA ASN A 110 -30.02 20.64 -7.23
C ASN A 110 -30.82 21.86 -6.73
N THR A 111 -30.17 23.00 -6.47
CA THR A 111 -30.89 24.23 -6.12
C THR A 111 -31.79 24.71 -7.26
N GLY A 112 -31.34 24.59 -8.51
CA GLY A 112 -32.16 24.87 -9.69
C GLY A 112 -33.39 23.97 -9.79
N LEU A 113 -33.23 22.66 -9.60
CA LEU A 113 -34.32 21.68 -9.62
C LEU A 113 -35.31 21.90 -8.48
N LYS A 114 -34.84 22.26 -7.27
CA LYS A 114 -35.71 22.63 -6.15
C LYS A 114 -36.60 23.83 -6.48
N LEU A 115 -36.02 24.89 -7.04
CA LEU A 115 -36.79 26.06 -7.47
C LEU A 115 -37.84 25.70 -8.54
N GLN A 116 -37.48 24.84 -9.51
CA GLN A 116 -38.45 24.36 -10.51
C GLN A 116 -39.56 23.51 -9.89
N SER A 117 -39.22 22.64 -8.94
CA SER A 117 -40.18 21.83 -8.19
C SER A 117 -41.16 22.70 -7.41
N ASP A 118 -40.65 23.69 -6.67
CA ASP A 118 -41.48 24.64 -5.91
C ASP A 118 -42.40 25.45 -6.81
N HIS A 119 -41.90 25.88 -7.98
CA HIS A 119 -42.71 26.60 -8.96
C HIS A 119 -43.84 25.72 -9.54
N ARG A 120 -43.55 24.45 -9.86
CA ARG A 120 -44.58 23.49 -10.31
C ARG A 120 -45.61 23.21 -9.22
N LYS A 121 -45.16 23.10 -7.97
CA LYS A 121 -46.05 22.91 -6.81
C LYS A 121 -47.01 24.09 -6.65
N ARG A 122 -46.51 25.33 -6.68
CA ARG A 122 -47.37 26.54 -6.62
C ARG A 122 -48.42 26.56 -7.73
N ARG A 123 -48.04 26.21 -8.97
CA ARG A 123 -48.99 26.12 -10.08
C ARG A 123 -50.05 25.04 -9.87
N ALA A 124 -49.67 23.91 -9.26
CA ALA A 124 -50.63 22.86 -8.90
C ALA A 124 -51.58 23.34 -7.79
N ASP A 125 -51.06 23.98 -6.74
CA ASP A 125 -51.85 24.54 -5.64
C ASP A 125 -52.83 25.62 -6.14
N GLU A 126 -52.39 26.48 -7.07
CA GLU A 126 -53.24 27.49 -7.73
C GLU A 126 -54.36 26.86 -8.57
N ALA A 127 -54.04 25.81 -9.34
CA ALA A 127 -55.04 25.08 -10.13
C ALA A 127 -56.05 24.35 -9.23
N GLU A 128 -55.60 23.77 -8.12
CA GLU A 128 -56.45 23.14 -7.11
C GLU A 128 -57.39 24.16 -6.47
N ALA A 129 -56.88 25.34 -6.10
CA ALA A 129 -57.70 26.43 -5.56
C ALA A 129 -58.75 26.92 -6.58
N GLN A 130 -58.41 27.01 -7.87
CA GLN A 130 -59.37 27.36 -8.93
C GLN A 130 -60.45 26.30 -9.09
N LEU A 131 -60.09 25.01 -9.08
CA LEU A 131 -61.05 23.91 -9.13
C LEU A 131 -61.98 23.91 -7.91
N ALA A 132 -61.45 24.17 -6.72
CA ALA A 132 -62.23 24.31 -5.49
C ALA A 132 -63.22 25.48 -5.58
N ALA A 133 -62.77 26.66 -6.02
CA ALA A 133 -63.64 27.83 -6.22
C ALA A 133 -64.73 27.57 -7.28
N MET A 134 -64.39 26.88 -8.38
CA MET A 134 -65.39 26.45 -9.36
C MET A 134 -66.38 25.46 -8.74
N GLY A 135 -65.91 24.46 -7.99
CA GLY A 135 -66.74 23.51 -7.27
C GLY A 135 -67.72 24.19 -6.30
N GLU A 136 -67.27 25.19 -5.57
CA GLU A 136 -68.12 26.02 -4.71
C GLU A 136 -69.13 26.85 -5.52
N SER A 137 -68.72 27.42 -6.65
CA SER A 137 -69.63 28.16 -7.53
C SER A 137 -70.74 27.26 -8.11
N PHE A 138 -70.39 26.03 -8.51
CA PHE A 138 -71.36 25.03 -8.96
C PHE A 138 -72.29 24.61 -7.83
N ARG A 139 -71.75 24.37 -6.62
CA ARG A 139 -72.56 24.08 -5.43
C ARG A 139 -73.57 25.19 -5.15
N LEU A 140 -73.14 26.46 -5.15
CA LEU A 140 -74.01 27.62 -4.94
C LEU A 140 -75.05 27.76 -6.06
N HIS A 141 -74.71 27.46 -7.31
CA HIS A 141 -75.65 27.49 -8.43
C HIS A 141 -76.70 26.37 -8.31
N LEU A 142 -76.29 25.16 -7.94
CA LEU A 142 -77.20 24.05 -7.66
C LEU A 142 -78.11 24.35 -6.46
N GLU A 143 -77.59 24.95 -5.40
CA GLU A 143 -78.41 25.42 -4.28
C GLU A 143 -79.46 26.44 -4.76
N ARG A 144 -79.07 27.44 -5.56
CA ARG A 144 -80.01 28.42 -6.14
C ARG A 144 -81.08 27.77 -7.01
N LEU A 145 -80.72 26.82 -7.88
CA LEU A 145 -81.67 26.04 -8.69
C LEU A 145 -82.61 25.19 -7.82
N GLY A 146 -82.09 24.60 -6.74
CA GLY A 146 -82.89 23.86 -5.75
C GLY A 146 -83.93 24.75 -5.06
N TYR A 147 -83.57 26.00 -4.73
CA TYR A 147 -84.52 26.98 -4.18
C TYR A 147 -85.50 27.56 -5.23
N SER A 148 -85.16 27.57 -6.51
CA SER A 148 -86.08 28.00 -7.59
C SER A 148 -87.03 26.89 -8.04
N ASN A 149 -86.67 25.62 -7.85
CA ASN A 149 -87.53 24.47 -8.15
C ASN A 149 -88.51 24.10 -7.02
N THR A 150 -88.42 24.71 -5.83
CA THR A 150 -89.43 24.51 -4.77
C THR A 150 -90.68 25.38 -4.92
N ASP A 151 -90.75 26.28 -5.91
CA ASP A 151 -91.92 27.14 -6.17
C ASP A 151 -92.47 27.09 -7.60
N SER A 152 -92.05 26.11 -8.41
CA SER A 152 -92.71 25.82 -9.69
C SER A 152 -92.99 24.32 -9.81
N THR A 153 -94.18 23.94 -9.34
CA THR A 153 -94.88 22.72 -9.73
C THR A 153 -95.07 22.72 -11.25
N ILE A 154 -94.15 22.09 -11.97
CA ILE A 154 -94.29 21.71 -13.39
C ILE A 154 -93.77 20.28 -13.40
N GLY A 155 -94.62 19.26 -13.29
CA GLY A 155 -95.66 18.99 -14.28
C GLY A 155 -95.06 17.99 -15.27
N ASN A 156 -95.28 16.70 -15.01
CA ASN A 156 -95.00 15.55 -15.86
C ASN A 156 -95.10 15.90 -17.35
N GLN A 157 -94.04 15.67 -18.13
CA GLN A 157 -94.16 15.28 -19.54
C GLN A 157 -92.99 14.36 -19.91
N ASP A 158 -93.25 13.06 -19.84
CA ASP A 158 -92.67 12.11 -20.78
C ASP A 158 -93.15 12.49 -22.20
N PRO A 159 -92.29 12.45 -23.23
CA PRO A 159 -92.73 12.23 -24.58
C PRO A 159 -92.42 10.77 -24.95
N GLU A 160 -93.45 9.93 -24.87
CA GLU A 160 -93.53 8.74 -25.72
C GLU A 160 -93.64 9.15 -27.18
N SER A 161 -92.71 8.61 -27.97
CA SER A 161 -92.85 8.21 -29.37
C SER A 161 -92.98 9.31 -30.46
N PRO A 162 -92.60 8.97 -31.69
CA PRO A 162 -93.67 8.51 -32.58
C PRO A 162 -93.32 7.21 -33.28
N GLU A 163 -94.15 6.22 -33.00
CA GLU A 163 -94.62 5.31 -34.04
C GLU A 163 -95.14 6.14 -35.21
N THR A 164 -94.68 5.82 -36.42
CA THR A 164 -95.27 6.34 -37.66
C THR A 164 -95.94 5.16 -38.35
N GLU A 165 -97.21 4.92 -38.02
CA GLU A 165 -98.15 4.26 -38.92
C GLU A 165 -99.09 5.31 -39.50
N ALA A 166 -99.25 5.29 -40.82
CA ALA A 166 -100.53 5.37 -41.52
C ALA A 166 -100.30 5.76 -42.99
N GLY A 167 -100.78 4.91 -43.89
CA GLY A 167 -100.79 5.14 -45.31
C GLY A 167 -101.40 3.97 -46.07
N ASP A 168 -102.66 3.67 -45.77
CA ASP A 168 -103.54 2.83 -46.57
C ASP A 168 -103.55 3.24 -48.05
N ALA A 169 -103.48 2.26 -48.95
CA ALA A 169 -104.21 2.27 -50.21
C ALA A 169 -104.22 0.87 -50.85
N ASP A 170 -105.44 0.39 -51.04
CA ASP A 170 -105.82 -0.86 -51.68
C ASP A 170 -105.28 -1.08 -53.11
N SER A 171 -105.44 -2.35 -53.51
CA SER A 171 -105.71 -2.84 -54.87
C SER A 171 -104.55 -3.40 -55.65
N SER A 172 -104.48 -4.73 -55.58
CA SER A 172 -104.66 -5.64 -56.72
C SER A 172 -103.72 -5.52 -57.92
N SER A 173 -103.11 -6.67 -58.19
CA SER A 173 -102.84 -7.26 -59.51
C SER A 173 -101.40 -7.27 -60.01
N SER A 174 -101.08 -8.44 -60.58
CA SER A 174 -100.01 -8.76 -61.53
C SER A 174 -98.58 -8.86 -61.00
N ASP A 175 -98.26 -10.10 -60.62
CA ASP A 175 -97.18 -10.93 -61.17
C ASP A 175 -96.03 -10.26 -61.95
N SER A 176 -94.83 -10.72 -61.60
CA SER A 176 -93.58 -10.74 -62.40
C SER A 176 -92.52 -9.63 -62.25
N LEU A 177 -92.43 -8.93 -61.10
CA LEU A 177 -91.27 -8.07 -60.77
C LEU A 177 -90.64 -8.30 -59.36
N SER A 178 -91.17 -9.23 -58.55
CA SER A 178 -90.75 -9.45 -57.15
C SER A 178 -89.39 -10.12 -56.95
N SER A 179 -88.87 -10.84 -57.95
CA SER A 179 -87.63 -11.63 -57.80
C SER A 179 -86.36 -10.76 -57.78
N ILE A 180 -86.30 -9.69 -58.60
CA ILE A 180 -85.09 -8.86 -58.73
C ILE A 180 -84.87 -7.98 -57.49
N ALA A 181 -85.94 -7.44 -56.89
CA ALA A 181 -85.86 -6.67 -55.64
C ALA A 181 -85.44 -7.54 -54.44
N LEU A 182 -85.85 -8.82 -54.43
CA LEU A 182 -85.46 -9.78 -53.40
C LEU A 182 -83.99 -10.19 -53.52
N VAL A 183 -83.51 -10.44 -54.75
CA VAL A 183 -82.10 -10.77 -55.02
C VAL A 183 -81.18 -9.59 -54.67
N THR A 184 -81.53 -8.37 -55.06
CA THR A 184 -80.74 -7.16 -54.71
C THR A 184 -80.77 -6.85 -53.21
N GLY A 185 -81.90 -7.09 -52.54
CA GLY A 185 -81.99 -7.02 -51.08
C GLY A 185 -81.12 -8.06 -50.37
N LEU A 186 -81.10 -9.30 -50.86
CA LEU A 186 -80.22 -10.36 -50.35
C LEU A 186 -78.75 -10.04 -50.58
N ASP A 187 -78.39 -9.47 -51.73
CA ASP A 187 -77.02 -9.07 -52.05
C ASP A 187 -76.55 -7.88 -51.18
N ALA A 188 -77.45 -6.94 -50.87
CA ALA A 188 -77.20 -5.85 -49.93
C ALA A 188 -77.01 -6.35 -48.48
N VAL A 189 -77.77 -7.37 -48.07
CA VAL A 189 -77.59 -8.01 -46.76
C VAL A 189 -76.29 -8.81 -46.72
N ALA A 190 -75.97 -9.56 -47.79
CA ALA A 190 -74.72 -10.31 -47.90
C ALA A 190 -73.50 -9.39 -47.84
N SER A 191 -73.51 -8.28 -48.57
CA SER A 191 -72.44 -7.29 -48.55
C SER A 191 -72.30 -6.58 -47.20
N LYS A 192 -73.42 -6.26 -46.51
CA LYS A 192 -73.37 -5.78 -45.11
C LYS A 192 -72.77 -6.80 -44.16
N CYS A 193 -73.20 -8.06 -44.23
CA CYS A 193 -72.66 -9.15 -43.41
C CYS A 193 -71.16 -9.37 -43.67
N LEU A 194 -70.71 -9.33 -44.93
CA LEU A 194 -69.29 -9.43 -45.28
C LEU A 194 -68.48 -8.24 -44.77
N SER A 195 -68.98 -7.00 -44.93
CA SER A 195 -68.30 -5.82 -44.41
C SER A 195 -68.21 -5.82 -42.88
N TRP A 196 -69.25 -6.31 -42.19
CA TRP A 196 -69.26 -6.46 -40.74
C TRP A 196 -68.30 -7.55 -40.27
N LEU A 197 -68.29 -8.72 -40.93
CA LEU A 197 -67.35 -9.80 -40.64
C LEU A 197 -65.90 -9.35 -40.89
N GLN A 198 -65.64 -8.63 -41.98
CA GLN A 198 -64.32 -8.10 -42.29
C GLN A 198 -63.88 -7.08 -41.22
N GLY A 199 -64.74 -6.13 -40.85
CA GLY A 199 -64.46 -5.18 -39.78
C GLY A 199 -64.24 -5.86 -38.42
N HIS A 200 -65.01 -6.90 -38.10
CA HIS A 200 -64.84 -7.68 -36.87
C HIS A 200 -63.52 -8.48 -36.87
N LEU A 201 -63.13 -9.07 -38.00
CA LEU A 201 -61.84 -9.76 -38.15
C LEU A 201 -60.66 -8.78 -38.02
N GLU A 202 -60.74 -7.61 -38.63
CA GLU A 202 -59.69 -6.57 -38.49
C GLU A 202 -59.58 -6.08 -37.05
N GLN A 203 -60.70 -5.84 -36.37
CA GLN A 203 -60.69 -5.42 -34.96
C GLN A 203 -60.15 -6.51 -34.02
N SER A 204 -60.57 -7.76 -34.20
CA SER A 204 -60.09 -8.88 -33.38
C SER A 204 -58.60 -9.15 -33.62
N PHE A 205 -58.12 -9.04 -34.87
CA PHE A 205 -56.71 -9.15 -35.19
C PHE A 205 -55.89 -8.00 -34.59
N ALA A 206 -56.37 -6.76 -34.68
CA ALA A 206 -55.71 -5.61 -34.06
C ALA A 206 -55.63 -5.75 -32.52
N GLN A 207 -56.70 -6.23 -31.88
CA GLN A 207 -56.69 -6.52 -30.44
C GLN A 207 -55.70 -7.63 -30.09
N GLN A 208 -55.58 -8.67 -30.92
CA GLN A 208 -54.63 -9.76 -30.70
C GLN A 208 -53.18 -9.30 -30.88
N GLN A 209 -52.90 -8.47 -31.89
CA GLN A 209 -51.58 -7.86 -32.08
C GLN A 209 -51.20 -6.94 -30.92
N HIS A 210 -52.15 -6.12 -30.45
CA HIS A 210 -51.89 -5.24 -29.30
C HIS A 210 -51.58 -6.04 -28.04
N LYS A 211 -52.32 -7.13 -27.79
CA LYS A 211 -52.02 -8.05 -26.68
C LYS A 211 -50.64 -8.69 -26.82
N ALA A 212 -50.26 -9.14 -28.02
CA ALA A 212 -48.94 -9.72 -28.28
C ALA A 212 -47.81 -8.70 -28.00
N ALA A 213 -47.95 -7.47 -28.49
CA ALA A 213 -46.99 -6.40 -28.24
C ALA A 213 -46.84 -6.07 -26.73
N CYS A 214 -47.94 -6.08 -25.98
CA CYS A 214 -47.90 -5.90 -24.53
C CYS A 214 -47.13 -7.04 -23.82
N PHE A 215 -47.32 -8.29 -24.23
CA PHE A 215 -46.56 -9.42 -23.67
C PHE A 215 -45.08 -9.37 -24.03
N GLU A 216 -44.73 -8.94 -25.24
CA GLU A 216 -43.34 -8.75 -25.64
C GLU A 216 -42.66 -7.67 -24.78
N ALA A 217 -43.31 -6.52 -24.58
CA ALA A 217 -42.82 -5.47 -23.70
C ALA A 217 -42.62 -5.96 -22.26
N GLN A 218 -43.58 -6.70 -21.71
CA GLN A 218 -43.47 -7.31 -20.37
C GLN A 218 -42.32 -8.32 -20.28
N HIS A 219 -42.11 -9.12 -21.33
CA HIS A 219 -40.99 -10.07 -21.39
C HIS A 219 -39.63 -9.36 -21.43
N GLU A 220 -39.52 -8.24 -22.15
CA GLU A 220 -38.32 -7.42 -22.16
C GLU A 220 -38.04 -6.80 -20.79
N GLU A 221 -39.05 -6.24 -20.13
CA GLU A 221 -38.93 -5.69 -18.78
C GLU A 221 -38.50 -6.76 -17.77
N MET A 222 -39.11 -7.95 -17.85
CA MET A 222 -38.75 -9.07 -16.97
C MET A 222 -37.30 -9.55 -17.21
N LYS A 223 -36.82 -9.55 -18.46
CA LYS A 223 -35.41 -9.83 -18.78
C LYS A 223 -34.49 -8.76 -18.17
N ARG A 224 -34.80 -7.47 -18.37
CA ARG A 224 -34.02 -6.36 -17.79
C ARG A 224 -33.96 -6.44 -16.27
N LEU A 225 -35.08 -6.74 -15.61
CA LEU A 225 -35.13 -6.90 -14.16
C LEU A 225 -34.32 -8.11 -13.69
N LYS A 226 -34.38 -9.25 -14.40
CA LYS A 226 -33.54 -10.41 -14.10
C LYS A 226 -32.05 -10.08 -14.20
N GLU A 227 -31.64 -9.36 -15.24
CA GLU A 227 -30.25 -8.92 -15.41
C GLU A 227 -29.82 -7.97 -14.28
N GLN A 228 -30.69 -7.03 -13.89
CA GLN A 228 -30.42 -6.14 -12.75
C GLN A 228 -30.30 -6.89 -11.42
N VAL A 229 -31.17 -7.87 -11.16
CA VAL A 229 -31.09 -8.70 -9.95
C VAL A 229 -29.83 -9.56 -9.96
N GLN A 230 -29.45 -10.13 -11.11
CA GLN A 230 -28.19 -10.87 -11.24
C GLN A 230 -26.97 -9.98 -11.03
N ALA A 231 -26.96 -8.76 -11.60
CA ALA A 231 -25.90 -7.80 -11.39
C ALA A 231 -25.82 -7.37 -9.92
N ALA A 232 -26.95 -7.07 -9.29
CA ALA A 232 -27.03 -6.75 -7.86
C ALA A 232 -26.57 -7.92 -6.98
N GLY A 233 -26.82 -9.17 -7.40
CA GLY A 233 -26.35 -10.38 -6.72
C GLY A 233 -24.82 -10.58 -6.78
N ARG A 234 -24.11 -10.00 -7.75
CA ARG A 234 -22.64 -10.07 -7.85
C ARG A 234 -21.92 -9.09 -6.92
N ILE A 235 -22.53 -7.95 -6.63
CA ILE A 235 -21.99 -6.92 -5.71
C ILE A 235 -21.62 -7.49 -4.33
N PRO A 236 -22.46 -8.27 -3.63
CA PRO A 236 -22.09 -8.85 -2.34
C PRO A 236 -20.97 -9.88 -2.45
N GLU A 237 -20.85 -10.62 -3.56
CA GLU A 237 -19.74 -11.54 -3.78
C GLU A 237 -18.42 -10.77 -3.95
N GLU A 238 -18.41 -9.71 -4.76
CA GLU A 238 -17.24 -8.84 -4.95
C GLU A 238 -16.82 -8.17 -3.63
N LEU A 239 -17.79 -7.69 -2.84
CA LEU A 239 -17.53 -7.13 -1.50
C LEU A 239 -16.98 -8.19 -0.54
N ALA A 240 -17.51 -9.42 -0.57
CA ALA A 240 -17.01 -10.51 0.26
C ALA A 240 -15.56 -10.88 -0.09
N GLU A 241 -15.21 -10.89 -1.39
CA GLU A 241 -13.83 -11.10 -1.83
C GLU A 241 -12.90 -9.97 -1.38
N GLN A 242 -13.34 -8.72 -1.46
CA GLN A 242 -12.57 -7.57 -0.97
C GLN A 242 -12.36 -7.66 0.55
N HIS A 243 -13.40 -7.98 1.31
CA HIS A 243 -13.29 -8.20 2.74
C HIS A 243 -12.34 -9.35 3.08
N ALA A 244 -12.36 -10.45 2.32
CA ALA A 244 -11.44 -11.57 2.50
C ALA A 244 -9.99 -11.16 2.21
N LYS A 245 -9.74 -10.36 1.16
CA LYS A 245 -8.40 -9.82 0.84
C LYS A 245 -7.89 -8.91 1.96
N LEU A 246 -8.69 -7.93 2.38
CA LEU A 246 -8.35 -7.02 3.48
C LEU A 246 -8.08 -7.76 4.79
N THR A 247 -8.83 -8.82 5.08
CA THR A 247 -8.61 -9.63 6.30
C THR A 247 -7.27 -10.35 6.26
N ARG A 248 -6.84 -10.85 5.09
CA ARG A 248 -5.51 -11.48 4.92
C ARG A 248 -4.39 -10.45 5.09
N GLU A 249 -4.51 -9.29 4.44
CA GLU A 249 -3.54 -8.20 4.55
C GLU A 249 -3.40 -7.72 6.01
N LEU A 250 -4.51 -7.61 6.75
CA LEU A 250 -4.48 -7.26 8.17
C LEU A 250 -3.79 -8.33 9.04
N LEU A 251 -3.92 -9.61 8.70
CA LEU A 251 -3.20 -10.68 9.40
C LEU A 251 -1.70 -10.61 9.12
N GLU A 252 -1.29 -10.44 7.86
CA GLU A 252 0.12 -10.28 7.48
C GLU A 252 0.75 -9.06 8.15
N LEU A 253 0.03 -7.94 8.22
CA LEU A 253 0.49 -6.74 8.94
C LEU A 253 0.63 -6.98 10.45
N ARG A 254 -0.27 -7.75 11.07
CA ARG A 254 -0.16 -8.11 12.48
C ARG A 254 1.03 -9.03 12.74
N GLU A 255 1.27 -10.01 11.88
CA GLU A 255 2.41 -10.92 12.00
C GLU A 255 3.74 -10.18 11.85
N THR A 256 3.87 -9.34 10.82
CA THR A 256 5.07 -8.53 10.60
C THR A 256 5.31 -7.54 11.75
N HIS A 257 4.24 -6.93 12.29
CA HIS A 257 4.34 -6.08 13.47
C HIS A 257 4.84 -6.86 14.70
N GLY A 258 4.31 -8.07 14.93
CA GLY A 258 4.78 -8.95 16.01
C GLY A 258 6.25 -9.33 15.86
N GLN A 259 6.70 -9.65 14.64
CA GLN A 259 8.12 -9.95 14.36
C GLN A 259 9.02 -8.73 14.62
N LEU A 260 8.58 -7.54 14.23
CA LEU A 260 9.32 -6.30 14.48
C LEU A 260 9.43 -6.01 15.99
N GLN A 261 8.33 -6.16 16.74
CA GLN A 261 8.35 -6.01 18.20
C GLN A 261 9.32 -6.99 18.87
N GLN A 262 9.34 -8.26 18.45
CA GLN A 262 10.29 -9.25 18.97
C GLN A 262 11.75 -8.87 18.67
N ARG A 263 12.03 -8.35 17.46
CA ARG A 263 13.38 -7.88 17.10
C ARG A 263 13.80 -6.66 17.90
N VAL A 264 12.88 -5.73 18.17
CA VAL A 264 13.14 -4.55 19.01
C VAL A 264 13.44 -4.99 20.45
N ALA A 265 12.60 -5.84 21.05
CA ALA A 265 12.84 -6.39 22.39
C ALA A 265 14.17 -7.16 22.47
N GLY A 266 14.50 -7.95 21.44
CA GLY A 266 15.80 -8.63 21.34
C GLY A 266 16.99 -7.65 21.28
N ALA A 267 16.87 -6.56 20.52
CA ALA A 267 17.89 -5.53 20.44
C ALA A 267 18.05 -4.76 21.75
N GLU A 268 16.95 -4.45 22.44
CA GLU A 268 16.96 -3.82 23.77
C GLU A 268 17.66 -4.70 24.81
N ASN A 269 17.33 -5.98 24.87
CA ASN A 269 18.01 -6.94 25.75
C ASN A 269 19.51 -7.03 25.46
N MET A 270 19.91 -7.03 24.19
CA MET A 270 21.33 -7.04 23.81
C MET A 270 22.05 -5.77 24.27
N VAL A 271 21.40 -4.61 24.23
CA VAL A 271 21.97 -3.35 24.74
C VAL A 271 22.15 -3.42 26.26
N ILE A 272 21.15 -3.92 26.99
CA ILE A 272 21.22 -4.10 28.45
C ILE A 272 22.39 -5.02 28.82
N ILE A 273 22.51 -6.19 28.16
CA ILE A 273 23.60 -7.13 28.40
C ILE A 273 24.96 -6.50 28.07
N GLN A 274 25.08 -5.75 26.97
CA GLN A 274 26.31 -5.05 26.64
C GLN A 274 26.67 -3.99 27.68
N GLN A 275 25.69 -3.29 28.22
CA GLN A 275 25.89 -2.29 29.25
C GLN A 275 26.38 -2.94 30.55
N GLN A 276 25.72 -4.00 31.01
CA GLN A 276 26.16 -4.79 32.18
C GLN A 276 27.60 -5.30 32.01
N ARG A 277 27.95 -5.88 30.85
CA ARG A 277 29.32 -6.34 30.57
C ARG A 277 30.35 -5.20 30.63
N ARG A 278 29.98 -3.99 30.23
CA ARG A 278 30.87 -2.82 30.32
C ARG A 278 31.02 -2.35 31.75
N GLU A 279 29.95 -2.36 32.53
CA GLU A 279 29.96 -2.04 33.96
C GLU A 279 30.85 -3.04 34.73
N ASP A 280 30.69 -4.34 34.48
CA ASP A 280 31.54 -5.39 35.05
C ASP A 280 33.02 -5.20 34.70
N MET A 281 33.32 -4.86 33.44
CA MET A 281 34.68 -4.57 33.00
C MET A 281 35.24 -3.34 33.72
N ALA A 282 34.45 -2.28 33.87
CA ALA A 282 34.86 -1.08 34.59
C ALA A 282 35.17 -1.40 36.07
N ILE A 283 34.36 -2.24 36.72
CA ILE A 283 34.62 -2.71 38.10
C ILE A 283 35.95 -3.49 38.17
N ARG A 284 36.18 -4.43 37.25
CA ARG A 284 37.45 -5.20 37.19
C ARG A 284 38.66 -4.29 36.96
N LEU A 285 38.55 -3.31 36.07
CA LEU A 285 39.63 -2.34 35.82
C LEU A 285 39.94 -1.49 37.07
N ARG A 286 38.92 -1.09 37.84
CA ARG A 286 39.12 -0.37 39.11
C ARG A 286 39.87 -1.23 40.13
N LEU A 287 39.53 -2.52 40.24
CA LEU A 287 40.22 -3.47 41.12
C LEU A 287 41.70 -3.61 40.74
N VAL A 288 42.01 -3.89 39.48
CA VAL A 288 43.40 -4.01 38.99
C VAL A 288 44.17 -2.71 39.19
N ALA A 289 43.57 -1.55 38.90
CA ALA A 289 44.19 -0.25 39.16
C ALA A 289 44.46 -0.02 40.66
N GLY A 290 43.62 -0.57 41.56
CA GLY A 290 43.83 -0.57 43.00
C GLY A 290 45.04 -1.41 43.40
N GLU A 291 45.12 -2.65 42.90
CA GLU A 291 46.23 -3.59 43.15
C GLU A 291 47.57 -3.03 42.66
N VAL A 292 47.61 -2.47 41.43
CA VAL A 292 48.80 -1.82 40.89
C VAL A 292 49.23 -0.67 41.79
N ARG A 293 48.31 0.21 42.21
CA ARG A 293 48.63 1.32 43.13
C ARG A 293 49.16 0.83 44.49
N GLN A 294 48.69 -0.33 44.96
CA GLN A 294 49.17 -0.91 46.22
C GLN A 294 50.57 -1.53 46.06
N TYR A 295 50.79 -2.29 44.98
CA TYR A 295 52.10 -2.85 44.64
C TYR A 295 53.17 -1.75 44.50
N LEU A 296 52.85 -0.68 43.77
CA LEU A 296 53.76 0.46 43.60
C LEU A 296 54.11 1.14 44.93
N ARG A 297 53.15 1.26 45.86
CA ARG A 297 53.39 1.77 47.22
C ARG A 297 54.33 0.85 48.03
N LEU A 298 54.13 -0.46 47.94
CA LEU A 298 55.00 -1.45 48.60
C LEU A 298 56.43 -1.39 48.06
N VAL A 299 56.59 -1.43 46.73
CA VAL A 299 57.89 -1.33 46.06
C VAL A 299 58.61 -0.04 46.45
N ARG A 300 57.91 1.11 46.44
CA ARG A 300 58.47 2.38 46.91
C ARG A 300 58.95 2.31 48.36
N GLY A 301 58.18 1.66 49.24
CA GLY A 301 58.53 1.45 50.64
C GLY A 301 59.76 0.56 50.84
N GLU A 302 59.87 -0.53 50.07
CA GLU A 302 61.02 -1.44 50.11
C GLU A 302 62.30 -0.80 49.58
N ILE A 303 62.21 -0.06 48.47
CA ILE A 303 63.36 0.66 47.91
C ILE A 303 63.87 1.68 48.93
N LYS A 304 62.99 2.47 49.52
CA LYS A 304 63.36 3.43 50.58
C LYS A 304 64.00 2.73 51.79
N ARG A 305 63.55 1.52 52.15
CA ARG A 305 64.12 0.70 53.23
C ARG A 305 65.51 0.17 52.90
N LYS A 306 65.72 -0.33 51.67
CA LYS A 306 66.98 -0.97 51.26
C LYS A 306 68.09 0.04 50.95
N PHE A 307 67.74 1.19 50.37
CA PHE A 307 68.72 2.15 49.88
C PHE A 307 68.81 3.42 50.74
N GLY A 308 67.90 3.64 51.70
CA GLY A 308 67.87 4.85 52.54
C GLY A 308 67.36 6.11 51.82
N TYR A 309 67.38 6.13 50.50
CA TYR A 309 66.83 7.15 49.62
C TYR A 309 66.03 6.50 48.48
N LEU A 310 65.21 7.28 47.78
CA LEU A 310 64.50 6.83 46.58
C LEU A 310 65.32 7.24 45.36
N PRO A 311 65.84 6.32 44.54
CA PRO A 311 66.62 6.65 43.34
C PRO A 311 65.83 7.56 42.40
N GLU A 312 66.45 8.59 41.80
CA GLU A 312 65.77 9.58 40.94
C GLU A 312 64.98 8.96 39.79
N ALA A 313 65.49 7.87 39.20
CA ALA A 313 64.79 7.09 38.17
C ALA A 313 63.41 6.57 38.62
N ILE A 314 63.20 6.39 39.92
CA ILE A 314 61.96 5.93 40.56
C ILE A 314 61.27 7.09 41.30
N ALA A 315 62.00 8.16 41.63
CA ALA A 315 61.49 9.32 42.34
C ALA A 315 60.79 10.36 41.44
N HIS A 316 60.78 10.17 40.12
CA HIS A 316 59.97 10.99 39.21
C HIS A 316 58.50 10.91 39.59
N ALA A 317 58.05 11.83 40.45
CA ALA A 317 56.66 11.97 40.83
C ALA A 317 55.77 12.12 39.59
N GLU A 318 56.32 12.75 38.54
CA GLU A 318 55.67 12.90 37.23
C GLU A 318 55.38 11.59 36.49
N SER A 319 56.23 10.56 36.60
CA SER A 319 55.96 9.29 35.92
C SER A 319 54.86 8.52 36.67
N TRP A 320 54.84 8.62 37.99
CA TRP A 320 53.77 8.04 38.82
C TRP A 320 52.43 8.77 38.67
N THR A 321 52.43 10.10 38.59
CA THR A 321 51.22 10.87 38.31
C THR A 321 50.72 10.59 36.90
N ARG A 322 51.59 10.49 35.89
CA ARG A 322 51.18 10.09 34.52
C ARG A 322 50.58 8.68 34.47
N ILE A 323 51.12 7.72 35.24
CA ILE A 323 50.53 6.37 35.34
C ILE A 323 49.18 6.41 36.05
N ALA A 324 49.05 7.21 37.12
CA ALA A 324 47.78 7.38 37.84
C ALA A 324 46.72 8.08 36.97
N GLU A 325 47.09 9.16 36.26
CA GLU A 325 46.25 9.88 35.30
C GLU A 325 45.86 9.00 34.11
N ALA A 326 46.78 8.18 33.59
CA ALA A 326 46.45 7.23 32.52
C ALA A 326 45.46 6.15 32.99
N LEU A 327 45.57 5.69 34.24
CA LEU A 327 44.61 4.77 34.85
C LEU A 327 43.24 5.45 35.06
N GLU A 328 43.21 6.72 35.47
CA GLU A 328 41.96 7.49 35.59
C GLU A 328 41.32 7.77 34.23
N LEU A 329 42.12 8.08 33.20
CA LEU A 329 41.64 8.26 31.82
C LEU A 329 41.05 6.96 31.25
N LEU A 330 41.64 5.81 31.55
CA LEU A 330 41.07 4.50 31.17
C LEU A 330 39.72 4.25 31.87
N LEU A 331 39.57 4.71 33.11
CA LEU A 331 38.31 4.63 33.85
C LEU A 331 37.27 5.63 33.33
N CYS A 332 37.64 6.87 33.00
CA CYS A 332 36.74 7.89 32.43
C CYS A 332 36.33 7.58 30.99
N GLN A 333 37.22 7.10 30.13
CA GLN A 333 36.87 6.72 28.75
C GLN A 333 35.85 5.58 28.67
N SER A 334 35.79 4.72 29.69
CA SER A 334 34.76 3.68 29.81
C SER A 334 33.37 4.25 30.13
N SER A 335 33.31 5.44 30.76
CA SER A 335 32.07 6.12 31.17
C SER A 335 31.60 7.15 30.13
N ASP A 336 32.49 7.95 29.54
CA ASP A 336 32.08 9.07 28.66
C ASP A 336 31.60 8.63 27.26
N ARG A 337 32.05 7.46 26.77
CA ARG A 337 31.45 6.86 25.57
C ARG A 337 29.99 6.44 25.78
N CYS A 338 29.50 6.37 27.02
CA CYS A 338 28.11 6.07 27.37
C CYS A 338 27.19 7.28 27.11
N MET A 339 27.62 8.49 27.47
CA MET A 339 26.79 9.71 27.36
C MET A 339 26.71 10.26 25.93
N ALA A 340 27.80 10.18 25.16
CA ALA A 340 27.84 10.69 23.79
C ALA A 340 26.95 9.91 22.81
N ARG A 341 26.70 8.61 23.06
CA ARG A 341 25.79 7.79 22.23
C ARG A 341 24.32 7.89 22.62
N SER A 342 24.02 8.20 23.89
CA SER A 342 22.65 8.43 24.37
C SER A 342 22.05 9.73 23.80
N ARG A 343 22.83 10.82 23.78
CA ARG A 343 22.37 12.12 23.26
C ARG A 343 22.20 12.19 21.74
N GLY A 344 22.93 11.38 20.99
CA GLY A 344 22.80 11.32 19.52
C GLY A 344 21.56 10.60 19.01
N ARG A 345 20.79 9.92 19.88
CA ARG A 345 19.62 9.10 19.50
C ARG A 345 18.27 9.74 19.82
N ASN A 346 18.23 10.77 20.69
CA ASN A 346 17.02 11.52 21.05
C ASN A 346 16.91 12.89 20.37
N GLY A 347 17.81 13.19 19.42
CA GLY A 347 17.84 14.43 18.66
C GLY A 347 17.82 14.15 17.17
N LYS A 348 16.76 13.52 16.68
CA LYS A 348 16.29 13.58 15.28
C LYS A 348 14.86 13.08 15.20
#